data_AF-A0A7K2J601-F1
#
_entry.id   AF-A0A7K2J601-F1
#
_cell.length_a   1.000
_cell.length_b   1.000
_cell.length_c   1.000
_cell.angle_alpha   90.00
_cell.angle_beta   90.00
_cell.angle_gamma   90.00
#
_symmetry.space_group_name_H-M   'P 1'
#
loop_
_entity.id
_entity.type
_entity.pdbx_description
1 polymer ?
#
loop_
_entity_poly.entity_id
_entity_poly.type
_entity_poly.pdbx_seq_one_letter_code
_entity_poly.pdbx_strand_id
1 'polypeptide(L)'
;MDEAFGAAARARFDIVGFDPRGVGGSVPALTCEPAEEEQETETEEKEPTAEEDEASEGIAPLYPRTEADRSAAAAGARTAAEDCEKHSGPILRHVGTDDAARDLDILRAALGERKLTYLGWSYGTSLGTSYAEQFPRRVRAMVLDGAIDPSLDWRQRVLSQSAGFRRSVDDYAERCAEIAGDRCPGRTPGEIRALIERLYQRAEREPLPVAEDSTYAEYGGMDATAVLDAVSMAMYTPEDQWEPLSEALREADRGDATKLGSLGDEEETESEDTDTDTDTTEGEEQEDASPDASEPPAVPADNGDAALTAVNCLDVPHPAPSAPTGTPSPPPTRPPGSTAPQA
;
A
#
# COMPACT_ATOMS: atom_id res chain seq x y z
N MET A 1 -13.23 2.47 -15.45
CA MET A 1 -13.26 3.96 -15.46
C MET A 1 -14.65 4.58 -15.61
N ASP A 2 -15.59 3.98 -16.36
CA ASP A 2 -16.91 4.58 -16.62
C ASP A 2 -17.84 4.68 -15.39
N GLU A 3 -17.59 3.85 -14.36
CA GLU A 3 -18.32 3.86 -13.09
C GLU A 3 -17.72 4.85 -12.07
N ALA A 4 -16.39 5.04 -12.07
CA ALA A 4 -15.71 5.95 -11.15
C ALA A 4 -16.02 7.44 -11.42
N PHE A 5 -16.35 7.80 -12.66
CA PHE A 5 -16.65 9.18 -13.06
C PHE A 5 -18.04 9.32 -13.67
N GLY A 6 -18.91 10.06 -12.98
CA GLY A 6 -20.26 10.34 -13.45
C GLY A 6 -20.31 11.04 -14.83
N ALA A 7 -21.40 10.84 -15.58
CA ALA A 7 -21.56 11.32 -16.95
C ALA A 7 -21.29 12.83 -17.13
N ALA A 8 -21.60 13.65 -16.13
CA ALA A 8 -21.34 15.08 -16.16
C ALA A 8 -19.84 15.42 -16.17
N ALA A 9 -19.00 14.64 -15.50
CA ALA A 9 -17.55 14.81 -15.49
C ALA A 9 -16.96 14.40 -16.85
N ARG A 10 -17.30 13.20 -17.33
CA ARG A 10 -16.87 12.68 -18.63
C ARG A 10 -17.29 13.56 -19.82
N ALA A 11 -18.41 14.25 -19.72
CA ALA A 11 -18.87 15.19 -20.76
C ALA A 11 -18.19 16.58 -20.73
N ARG A 12 -17.28 16.82 -19.77
CA ARG A 12 -16.69 18.15 -19.52
C ARG A 12 -15.17 18.12 -19.33
N PHE A 13 -14.60 16.96 -19.05
CA PHE A 13 -13.18 16.78 -18.78
C PHE A 13 -12.68 15.53 -19.50
N ASP A 14 -11.48 15.64 -20.03
CA ASP A 14 -10.69 14.46 -20.38
C ASP A 14 -10.22 13.83 -19.06
N ILE A 15 -10.40 12.53 -18.92
CA ILE A 15 -9.97 11.77 -17.74
C ILE A 15 -8.59 11.19 -18.04
N VAL A 16 -7.58 11.64 -17.30
CA VAL A 16 -6.18 11.27 -17.51
C VAL A 16 -5.62 10.67 -16.22
N GLY A 17 -5.28 9.38 -16.27
CA GLY A 17 -4.39 8.72 -15.32
C GLY A 17 -2.95 8.81 -15.81
N PHE A 18 -1.99 8.75 -14.90
CA PHE A 18 -0.58 8.66 -15.23
C PHE A 18 0.16 7.89 -14.15
N ASP A 19 1.20 7.16 -14.54
CA ASP A 19 2.08 6.50 -13.61
C ASP A 19 3.15 7.49 -13.16
N PRO A 20 3.29 7.79 -11.86
CA PRO A 20 4.40 8.61 -11.39
C PRO A 20 5.76 8.02 -11.78
N ARG A 21 6.79 8.86 -11.81
CA ARG A 21 8.17 8.41 -12.05
C ARG A 21 8.53 7.20 -11.17
N GLY A 22 9.12 6.17 -11.77
CA GLY A 22 9.48 4.95 -11.05
C GLY A 22 8.32 3.97 -10.80
N VAL A 23 7.10 4.25 -11.27
CA VAL A 23 5.92 3.40 -11.05
C VAL A 23 5.41 2.84 -12.36
N GLY A 24 4.96 1.59 -12.38
CA GLY A 24 4.24 0.98 -13.51
C GLY A 24 4.97 1.17 -14.85
N GLY A 25 4.27 1.74 -15.84
CA GLY A 25 4.82 1.97 -17.18
C GLY A 25 5.81 3.13 -17.30
N SER A 26 6.08 3.90 -16.24
CA SER A 26 7.04 5.00 -16.28
C SER A 26 8.49 4.49 -16.25
N VAL A 27 9.30 4.90 -17.24
CA VAL A 27 10.69 4.44 -17.40
C VAL A 27 11.71 5.47 -16.86
N PRO A 28 12.71 5.05 -16.05
CA PRO A 28 12.88 3.69 -15.52
C PRO A 28 11.90 3.40 -14.38
N ALA A 29 11.33 2.20 -14.38
CA ALA A 29 10.54 1.69 -13.26
C ALA A 29 11.49 1.33 -12.10
N LEU A 30 11.02 1.54 -10.88
CA LEU A 30 11.75 1.19 -9.66
C LEU A 30 11.66 -0.33 -9.44
N THR A 31 12.80 -0.97 -9.14
CA THR A 31 12.84 -2.36 -8.70
C THR A 31 13.82 -2.53 -7.54
N CYS A 32 13.39 -3.28 -6.53
CA CYS A 32 14.24 -3.70 -5.41
C CYS A 32 14.72 -5.14 -5.54
N GLU A 33 14.39 -5.80 -6.64
CA GLU A 33 14.72 -7.18 -6.91
C GLU A 33 15.60 -7.30 -8.16
N PRO A 34 16.45 -8.34 -8.23
CA PRO A 34 17.14 -8.69 -9.47
C PRO A 34 16.14 -8.94 -10.59
N ALA A 35 16.52 -8.61 -11.82
CA ALA A 35 15.70 -8.90 -12.99
C ALA A 35 15.44 -10.42 -13.08
N GLU A 36 14.30 -10.84 -13.64
CA GLU A 36 13.94 -12.26 -13.80
C GLU A 36 15.08 -13.08 -14.45
N GLU A 37 15.78 -12.49 -15.43
CA GLU A 37 16.96 -13.09 -16.09
C GLU A 37 18.15 -13.32 -15.12
N GLU A 38 18.33 -12.46 -14.12
CA GLU A 38 19.36 -12.64 -13.08
C GLU A 38 18.92 -13.72 -12.07
N GLN A 39 17.61 -13.84 -11.78
CA GLN A 39 17.06 -14.87 -10.90
C GLN A 39 17.19 -16.28 -11.48
N GLU A 40 16.99 -16.46 -12.79
CA GLU A 40 17.23 -17.74 -13.48
C GLU A 40 18.72 -18.13 -13.44
N THR A 41 19.64 -17.17 -13.56
CA THR A 41 21.08 -17.47 -13.47
C THR A 41 21.54 -17.80 -12.05
N GLU A 42 20.99 -17.15 -11.03
CA GLU A 42 21.32 -17.43 -9.63
C GLU A 42 20.75 -18.78 -9.15
N THR A 43 19.59 -19.19 -9.66
CA THR A 43 19.00 -20.51 -9.37
C THR A 43 19.74 -21.66 -10.06
N GLU A 44 20.33 -21.45 -11.24
CA GLU A 44 21.19 -22.44 -11.90
C GLU A 44 22.59 -22.59 -11.26
N GLU A 45 23.13 -21.53 -10.63
CA GLU A 45 24.46 -21.57 -9.99
C GLU A 45 24.45 -22.11 -8.55
N LYS A 46 23.30 -22.19 -7.87
CA LYS A 46 23.16 -22.83 -6.56
C LYS A 46 22.94 -24.34 -6.71
N GLU A 47 24.01 -25.13 -6.79
CA GLU A 47 23.92 -26.57 -6.43
C GLU A 47 23.49 -26.68 -4.95
N PRO A 48 22.52 -27.55 -4.60
CA PRO A 48 22.01 -27.63 -3.24
C PRO A 48 23.06 -28.27 -2.34
N THR A 49 23.86 -27.45 -1.66
CA THR A 49 24.72 -27.95 -0.59
C THR A 49 23.87 -28.21 0.64
N ALA A 50 23.80 -29.48 1.06
CA ALA A 50 23.00 -30.01 2.17
C ALA A 50 23.41 -29.51 3.58
N GLU A 51 23.98 -28.31 3.69
CA GLU A 51 24.43 -27.68 4.94
C GLU A 51 24.05 -26.18 5.03
N GLU A 52 23.16 -25.68 4.16
CA GLU A 52 22.34 -24.55 4.59
C GLU A 52 21.34 -25.12 5.57
N ASP A 53 21.66 -25.02 6.87
CA ASP A 53 20.63 -25.10 7.91
C ASP A 53 19.51 -24.20 7.42
N GLU A 54 18.42 -24.81 6.94
CA GLU A 54 17.13 -24.18 6.81
C GLU A 54 16.73 -23.72 8.22
N ALA A 55 17.34 -22.63 8.66
CA ALA A 55 16.61 -21.66 9.42
C ALA A 55 15.43 -21.37 8.50
N SER A 56 14.29 -22.04 8.76
CA SER A 56 13.02 -21.59 8.25
C SER A 56 13.08 -20.08 8.38
N GLU A 57 12.86 -19.34 7.29
CA GLU A 57 12.69 -17.90 7.37
C GLU A 57 11.61 -17.67 8.43
N GLY A 58 12.06 -17.44 9.66
CA GLY A 58 11.17 -17.54 10.80
C GLY A 58 10.20 -16.41 10.65
N ILE A 59 8.90 -16.70 10.72
CA ILE A 59 7.83 -15.70 10.65
C ILE A 59 8.27 -14.47 11.43
N ALA A 60 8.52 -13.36 10.70
CA ALA A 60 8.99 -12.14 11.31
C ALA A 60 7.90 -11.71 12.31
N PRO A 61 8.21 -11.55 13.61
CA PRO A 61 7.18 -11.23 14.58
C PRO A 61 6.64 -9.84 14.27
N LEU A 62 5.32 -9.73 14.11
CA LEU A 62 4.59 -8.45 13.95
C LEU A 62 5.04 -7.39 14.97
N TYR A 63 5.38 -7.86 16.17
CA TYR A 63 5.87 -7.02 17.26
C TYR A 63 7.24 -7.52 17.71
N PRO A 64 8.35 -6.89 17.27
CA PRO A 64 9.68 -7.19 17.77
C PRO A 64 9.79 -6.91 19.29
N ARG A 65 9.72 -7.96 20.11
CA ARG A 65 9.69 -7.86 21.59
C ARG A 65 11.10 -7.96 22.17
N THR A 66 11.95 -8.79 21.59
CA THR A 66 13.32 -9.00 22.05
C THR A 66 14.32 -8.11 21.30
N GLU A 67 15.54 -8.02 21.83
CA GLU A 67 16.63 -7.32 21.13
C GLU A 67 17.07 -8.07 19.87
N ALA A 68 16.96 -9.40 19.89
CA ALA A 68 17.24 -10.22 18.71
C ALA A 68 16.23 -9.91 17.60
N ASP A 69 14.92 -9.88 17.91
CA ASP A 69 13.87 -9.56 16.94
C ASP A 69 14.09 -8.18 16.32
N ARG A 70 14.38 -7.17 17.15
CA ARG A 70 14.65 -5.80 16.67
C ARG A 70 15.89 -5.73 15.81
N SER A 71 16.94 -6.45 16.17
CA SER A 71 18.19 -6.49 15.39
C SER A 71 17.97 -7.18 14.04
N ALA A 72 17.21 -8.27 14.01
CA ALA A 72 16.84 -8.99 12.79
C ALA A 72 15.99 -8.11 11.86
N ALA A 73 14.93 -7.47 12.38
CA ALA A 73 14.10 -6.54 11.60
C ALA A 73 14.92 -5.37 11.03
N ALA A 74 15.82 -4.79 11.84
CA ALA A 74 16.69 -3.71 11.38
C ALA A 74 17.79 -4.16 10.40
N ALA A 75 18.15 -5.45 10.38
CA ALA A 75 19.04 -6.02 9.39
C ALA A 75 18.30 -6.26 8.07
N GLY A 76 17.11 -6.89 8.12
CA GLY A 76 16.26 -7.10 6.94
C GLY A 76 15.90 -5.79 6.24
N ALA A 77 15.51 -4.75 7.00
CA ALA A 77 15.24 -3.43 6.44
C ALA A 77 16.47 -2.78 5.78
N ARG A 78 17.70 -3.10 6.25
CA ARG A 78 18.94 -2.62 5.63
C ARG A 78 19.22 -3.36 4.33
N THR A 79 19.09 -4.68 4.33
CA THR A 79 19.22 -5.50 3.12
C THR A 79 18.25 -5.04 2.04
N ALA A 80 16.95 -4.90 2.36
CA ALA A 80 15.96 -4.40 1.41
C ALA A 80 16.32 -3.01 0.82
N ALA A 81 16.84 -2.10 1.65
CA ALA A 81 17.27 -0.79 1.17
C ALA A 81 18.52 -0.85 0.27
N GLU A 82 19.47 -1.74 0.56
CA GLU A 82 20.66 -1.99 -0.25
C GLU A 82 20.27 -2.62 -1.60
N ASP A 83 19.30 -3.54 -1.61
CA ASP A 83 18.78 -4.17 -2.84
C ASP A 83 18.06 -3.15 -3.71
N CYS A 84 17.19 -2.30 -3.13
CA CYS A 84 16.61 -1.16 -3.84
C CYS A 84 17.69 -0.23 -4.44
N GLU A 85 18.75 0.11 -3.71
CA GLU A 85 19.82 0.97 -4.24
C GLU A 85 20.59 0.29 -5.38
N LYS A 86 20.86 -1.01 -5.27
CA LYS A 86 21.54 -1.81 -6.28
C LYS A 86 20.73 -1.89 -7.57
N HIS A 87 19.43 -2.16 -7.47
CA HIS A 87 18.59 -2.51 -8.61
C HIS A 87 17.88 -1.30 -9.24
N SER A 88 17.57 -0.25 -8.48
CA SER A 88 16.92 0.96 -9.01
C SER A 88 17.88 2.04 -9.51
N GLY A 89 19.15 2.00 -9.09
CA GLY A 89 20.15 2.97 -9.52
C GLY A 89 19.76 4.43 -9.20
N PRO A 90 20.04 5.41 -10.08
CA PRO A 90 19.88 6.83 -9.77
C PRO A 90 18.44 7.31 -9.56
N ILE A 91 17.42 6.61 -10.10
CA ILE A 91 16.02 7.05 -9.99
C ILE A 91 15.55 7.08 -8.54
N LEU A 92 16.09 6.19 -7.69
CA LEU A 92 15.71 6.06 -6.28
C LEU A 92 15.82 7.36 -5.49
N ARG A 93 16.73 8.28 -5.89
CA ARG A 93 16.90 9.59 -5.23
C ARG A 93 15.92 10.66 -5.70
N HIS A 94 15.09 10.34 -6.68
CA HIS A 94 14.24 11.27 -7.42
C HIS A 94 12.78 10.85 -7.50
N VAL A 95 12.37 9.76 -6.83
CA VAL A 95 10.97 9.28 -6.84
C VAL A 95 10.04 10.00 -5.85
N GLY A 96 10.55 10.91 -5.02
CA GLY A 96 9.76 11.60 -3.99
C GLY A 96 8.63 12.47 -4.55
N THR A 97 7.65 12.78 -3.70
CA THR A 97 6.41 13.50 -4.09
C THR A 97 6.70 14.87 -4.72
N ASP A 98 7.68 15.60 -4.20
CA ASP A 98 8.04 16.93 -4.72
C ASP A 98 8.47 16.89 -6.18
N ASP A 99 9.12 15.80 -6.55
CA ASP A 99 9.65 15.54 -7.86
C ASP A 99 8.52 15.09 -8.80
N ALA A 100 7.61 14.22 -8.34
CA ALA A 100 6.38 13.86 -9.05
C ALA A 100 5.45 15.08 -9.28
N ALA A 101 5.39 16.02 -8.34
CA ALA A 101 4.61 17.26 -8.50
C ALA A 101 5.14 18.16 -9.63
N ARG A 102 6.45 18.12 -9.91
CA ARG A 102 7.04 18.82 -11.08
C ARG A 102 6.63 18.15 -12.39
N ASP A 103 6.60 16.81 -12.41
CA ASP A 103 6.12 16.07 -13.58
C ASP A 103 4.66 16.36 -13.87
N LEU A 104 3.83 16.45 -12.82
CA LEU A 104 2.43 16.82 -12.98
C LEU A 104 2.26 18.22 -13.61
N ASP A 105 3.19 19.15 -13.39
CA ASP A 105 3.16 20.47 -14.06
C ASP A 105 3.63 20.40 -15.52
N ILE A 106 4.57 19.51 -15.83
CA ILE A 106 4.97 19.20 -17.22
C ILE A 106 3.79 18.56 -17.95
N LEU A 107 3.14 17.55 -17.35
CA LEU A 107 1.97 16.87 -17.90
C LEU A 107 0.83 17.86 -18.17
N ARG A 108 0.50 18.73 -17.20
CA ARG A 108 -0.46 19.83 -17.40
C ARG A 108 -0.10 20.67 -18.63
N ALA A 109 1.18 21.03 -18.80
CA ALA A 109 1.62 21.83 -19.94
C ALA A 109 1.53 21.05 -21.27
N ALA A 110 1.88 19.77 -21.28
CA ALA A 110 1.83 18.89 -22.44
C ALA A 110 0.38 18.66 -22.92
N LEU A 111 -0.57 18.58 -22.00
CA LEU A 111 -2.01 18.54 -22.29
C LEU A 111 -2.58 19.89 -22.77
N GLY A 112 -1.76 20.94 -22.85
CA GLY A 112 -2.18 22.28 -23.27
C GLY A 112 -2.99 23.05 -22.22
N GLU A 113 -3.11 22.52 -21.00
CA GLU A 113 -3.93 23.09 -19.95
C GLU A 113 -3.26 24.28 -19.27
N ARG A 114 -3.95 25.40 -19.12
CA ARG A 114 -3.35 26.58 -18.44
C ARG A 114 -3.29 26.42 -16.92
N LYS A 115 -4.20 25.63 -16.36
CA LYS A 115 -4.32 25.36 -14.92
C LYS A 115 -4.82 23.94 -14.72
N LEU A 116 -4.24 23.22 -13.76
CA LEU A 116 -4.58 21.85 -13.41
C LEU A 116 -5.95 21.74 -12.72
N THR A 117 -6.75 20.79 -13.16
CA THR A 117 -7.87 20.23 -12.39
C THR A 117 -7.44 18.86 -11.91
N TYR A 118 -7.38 18.65 -10.59
CA TYR A 118 -6.79 17.45 -10.00
C TYR A 118 -7.78 16.75 -9.06
N LEU A 119 -7.80 15.43 -9.12
CA LEU A 119 -8.44 14.55 -8.15
C LEU A 119 -7.37 13.59 -7.65
N GLY A 120 -7.15 13.55 -6.34
CA GLY A 120 -6.20 12.65 -5.71
C GLY A 120 -6.84 11.91 -4.56
N TRP A 121 -6.64 10.60 -4.52
CA TRP A 121 -7.02 9.72 -3.42
C TRP A 121 -5.79 9.29 -2.64
N SER A 122 -5.90 9.12 -1.31
CA SER A 122 -4.83 8.55 -0.49
C SER A 122 -3.49 9.27 -0.70
N TYR A 123 -2.43 8.60 -1.18
CA TYR A 123 -1.15 9.21 -1.57
C TYR A 123 -1.29 10.38 -2.55
N GLY A 124 -2.25 10.31 -3.48
CA GLY A 124 -2.56 11.40 -4.40
C GLY A 124 -2.91 12.71 -3.67
N THR A 125 -3.38 12.65 -2.42
CA THR A 125 -3.60 13.86 -1.63
C THR A 125 -2.30 14.58 -1.27
N SER A 126 -1.25 13.83 -0.92
CA SER A 126 0.10 14.38 -0.71
C SER A 126 0.65 15.00 -1.99
N LEU A 127 0.53 14.30 -3.12
CA LEU A 127 0.92 14.83 -4.44
C LEU A 127 0.17 16.11 -4.79
N GLY A 128 -1.15 16.14 -4.57
CA GLY A 128 -1.96 17.34 -4.77
C GLY A 128 -1.51 18.52 -3.92
N THR A 129 -1.22 18.28 -2.63
CA THR A 129 -0.71 19.34 -1.74
C THR A 129 0.67 19.85 -2.18
N SER A 130 1.63 18.98 -2.50
CA SER A 130 2.95 19.41 -3.00
C SER A 130 2.83 20.19 -4.31
N TYR A 131 1.97 19.76 -5.24
CA TYR A 131 1.69 20.53 -6.47
C TYR A 131 1.13 21.92 -6.16
N ALA A 132 0.17 22.02 -5.24
CA ALA A 132 -0.46 23.28 -4.88
C ALA A 132 0.53 24.25 -4.19
N GLU A 133 1.49 23.74 -3.42
CA GLU A 133 2.55 24.54 -2.80
C GLU A 133 3.58 25.04 -3.82
N GLN A 134 4.02 24.17 -4.73
CA GLN A 134 5.01 24.53 -5.76
C GLN A 134 4.42 25.40 -6.87
N PHE A 135 3.16 25.17 -7.26
CA PHE A 135 2.50 25.82 -8.40
C PHE A 135 1.11 26.40 -8.08
N PRO A 136 0.95 27.23 -7.01
CA PRO A 136 -0.36 27.64 -6.51
C PRO A 136 -1.20 28.42 -7.55
N ARG A 137 -0.53 29.16 -8.45
CA ARG A 137 -1.21 29.95 -9.50
C ARG A 137 -1.70 29.09 -10.68
N ARG A 138 -1.27 27.82 -10.73
CA ARG A 138 -1.61 26.85 -11.78
C ARG A 138 -2.69 25.87 -11.35
N VAL A 139 -3.29 26.01 -10.17
CA VAL A 139 -4.46 25.21 -9.76
C VAL A 139 -5.75 25.89 -10.24
N ARG A 140 -6.61 25.13 -10.94
CA ARG A 140 -7.99 25.51 -11.28
C ARG A 140 -8.96 25.00 -10.22
N ALA A 141 -8.92 23.70 -9.95
CA ALA A 141 -9.72 23.01 -8.96
C ALA A 141 -8.96 21.77 -8.48
N MET A 142 -9.18 21.38 -7.24
CA MET A 142 -8.47 20.26 -6.62
C MET A 142 -9.42 19.58 -5.62
N VAL A 143 -9.54 18.26 -5.73
CA VAL A 143 -10.26 17.40 -4.79
C VAL A 143 -9.25 16.42 -4.21
N LEU A 144 -9.19 16.36 -2.88
CA LEU A 144 -8.27 15.52 -2.12
C LEU A 144 -9.10 14.64 -1.19
N ASP A 145 -9.18 13.35 -1.48
CA ASP A 145 -10.02 12.38 -0.78
C ASP A 145 -9.15 11.34 -0.05
N GLY A 146 -9.43 11.08 1.22
CA GLY A 146 -8.50 10.31 2.08
C GLY A 146 -7.20 11.08 2.36
N ALA A 147 -7.32 12.27 2.96
CA ALA A 147 -6.21 13.20 3.14
C ALA A 147 -5.07 12.68 4.04
N ILE A 148 -3.84 12.77 3.53
CA ILE A 148 -2.61 12.60 4.32
C ILE A 148 -2.20 13.95 4.91
N ASP A 149 -1.90 13.95 6.22
CA ASP A 149 -1.36 15.13 6.92
C ASP A 149 0.18 15.15 6.79
N PRO A 150 0.76 16.07 5.99
CA PRO A 150 2.20 16.14 5.78
C PRO A 150 2.98 16.67 7.00
N SER A 151 2.29 17.12 8.06
CA SER A 151 2.92 17.60 9.29
C SER A 151 3.31 16.49 10.27
N LEU A 152 2.87 15.26 10.03
CA LEU A 152 3.12 14.11 10.91
C LEU A 152 4.43 13.41 10.55
N ASP A 153 5.24 13.09 11.57
CA ASP A 153 6.36 12.16 11.43
C ASP A 153 5.88 10.71 11.24
N TRP A 154 6.78 9.78 10.87
CA TRP A 154 6.37 8.39 10.62
C TRP A 154 5.65 7.75 11.81
N ARG A 155 6.08 8.05 13.03
CA ARG A 155 5.51 7.45 14.24
C ARG A 155 4.10 7.97 14.48
N GLN A 156 3.90 9.27 14.31
CA GLN A 156 2.59 9.90 14.43
C GLN A 156 1.64 9.39 13.35
N ARG A 157 2.12 9.22 12.11
CA ARG A 157 1.34 8.66 11.00
C ARG A 157 0.88 7.23 11.29
N VAL A 158 1.80 6.36 11.71
CA VAL A 158 1.48 4.97 12.08
C VAL A 158 0.44 4.95 13.22
N LEU A 159 0.64 5.73 14.29
CA LEU A 159 -0.32 5.78 15.41
C LEU A 159 -1.71 6.28 14.97
N SER A 160 -1.76 7.29 14.11
CA SER A 160 -3.01 7.83 13.56
C SER A 160 -3.74 6.79 12.72
N GLN A 161 -3.03 6.13 11.81
CA GLN A 161 -3.58 5.09 10.94
C GLN A 161 -4.06 3.89 11.76
N SER A 162 -3.27 3.39 12.73
CA SER A 162 -3.68 2.29 13.61
C SER A 162 -4.92 2.63 14.43
N ALA A 163 -5.10 3.89 14.85
CA ALA A 163 -6.32 4.32 15.53
C ALA A 163 -7.54 4.30 14.58
N GLY A 164 -7.35 4.64 13.30
CA GLY A 164 -8.36 4.54 12.26
C GLY A 164 -8.81 3.10 12.01
N PHE A 165 -7.87 2.18 11.77
CA PHE A 165 -8.18 0.75 11.59
C PHE A 165 -8.85 0.16 12.81
N ARG A 166 -8.37 0.47 14.02
CA ARG A 166 -9.01 0.01 15.25
C ARG A 166 -10.47 0.46 15.35
N ARG A 167 -10.74 1.72 14.99
CA ARG A 167 -12.12 2.23 14.93
C ARG A 167 -12.95 1.49 13.88
N SER A 168 -12.40 1.20 12.70
CA SER A 168 -13.11 0.43 11.67
C SER A 168 -13.46 -0.98 12.15
N VAL A 169 -12.52 -1.66 12.84
CA VAL A 169 -12.78 -2.96 13.48
C VAL A 169 -13.85 -2.86 14.57
N ASP A 170 -13.85 -1.78 15.36
CA ASP A 170 -14.91 -1.52 16.34
C ASP A 170 -16.28 -1.32 15.65
N ASP A 171 -16.35 -0.54 14.58
CA ASP A 171 -17.57 -0.30 13.79
C ASP A 171 -18.08 -1.60 13.12
N TYR A 172 -17.18 -2.42 12.57
CA TYR A 172 -17.49 -3.76 12.06
C TYR A 172 -18.09 -4.64 13.16
N ALA A 173 -17.42 -4.72 14.31
CA ALA A 173 -17.86 -5.56 15.42
C ALA A 173 -19.23 -5.12 15.99
N GLU A 174 -19.53 -3.83 15.95
CA GLU A 174 -20.84 -3.27 16.33
C GLU A 174 -21.95 -3.59 15.34
N ARG A 175 -21.65 -3.61 14.04
CA ARG A 175 -22.64 -3.80 12.96
C ARG A 175 -22.71 -5.22 12.41
N CYS A 176 -21.79 -6.09 12.78
CA CYS A 176 -21.65 -7.43 12.22
C CYS A 176 -22.95 -8.26 12.25
N ALA A 177 -23.76 -8.16 13.31
CA ALA A 177 -25.04 -8.85 13.38
C ALA A 177 -26.08 -8.31 12.38
N GLU A 178 -26.04 -7.01 12.06
CA GLU A 178 -26.91 -6.38 11.05
C GLU A 178 -26.49 -6.77 9.63
N ILE A 179 -25.19 -6.96 9.42
CA ILE A 179 -24.59 -7.18 8.10
C ILE A 179 -24.58 -8.67 7.74
N ALA A 180 -24.06 -9.50 8.63
CA ALA A 180 -23.84 -10.92 8.37
C ALA A 180 -24.92 -11.83 8.99
N GLY A 181 -25.78 -11.31 9.86
CA GLY A 181 -26.80 -12.10 10.57
C GLY A 181 -26.19 -13.29 11.31
N ASP A 182 -26.65 -14.50 11.01
CA ASP A 182 -26.16 -15.75 11.60
C ASP A 182 -24.71 -16.12 11.18
N ARG A 183 -24.14 -15.42 10.18
CA ARG A 183 -22.72 -15.55 9.82
C ARG A 183 -21.79 -14.73 10.71
N CYS A 184 -22.32 -13.78 11.49
CA CYS A 184 -21.50 -13.01 12.41
C CYS A 184 -20.78 -13.93 13.42
N PRO A 185 -19.45 -13.84 13.59
CA PRO A 185 -18.69 -14.84 14.34
C PRO A 185 -18.76 -14.65 15.86
N GLY A 186 -19.48 -13.64 16.35
CA GLY A 186 -19.72 -13.40 17.77
C GLY A 186 -21.06 -12.72 18.01
N ARG A 187 -21.57 -12.83 19.24
CA ARG A 187 -22.85 -12.23 19.68
C ARG A 187 -22.69 -10.82 20.22
N THR A 188 -21.47 -10.43 20.57
CA THR A 188 -21.15 -9.08 21.05
C THR A 188 -19.90 -8.55 20.38
N PRO A 189 -19.73 -7.23 20.29
CA PRO A 189 -18.51 -6.64 19.73
C PRO A 189 -17.24 -7.10 20.46
N GLY A 190 -17.35 -7.34 21.78
CA GLY A 190 -16.24 -7.88 22.59
C GLY A 190 -15.84 -9.30 22.20
N GLU A 191 -16.80 -10.16 21.86
CA GLU A 191 -16.53 -11.53 21.41
C GLU A 191 -15.82 -11.54 20.04
N ILE A 192 -16.24 -10.67 19.13
CA ILE A 192 -15.65 -10.53 17.79
C ILE A 192 -14.22 -10.01 17.87
N ARG A 193 -13.98 -8.94 18.65
CA ARG A 193 -12.60 -8.44 18.89
C ARG A 193 -11.71 -9.50 19.52
N ALA A 194 -12.24 -10.23 20.51
CA ALA A 194 -11.48 -11.30 21.14
C ALA A 194 -11.21 -12.45 20.18
N LEU A 195 -12.06 -12.70 19.19
CA LEU A 195 -11.80 -13.68 18.15
C LEU A 195 -10.64 -13.24 17.25
N ILE A 196 -10.71 -12.03 16.71
CA ILE A 196 -9.65 -11.48 15.85
C ILE A 196 -8.30 -11.53 16.58
N GLU A 197 -8.25 -11.07 17.84
CA GLU A 197 -7.05 -11.15 18.69
C GLU A 197 -6.54 -12.59 18.89
N ARG A 198 -7.44 -13.57 19.06
CA ARG A 198 -7.05 -14.98 19.19
C ARG A 198 -6.45 -15.53 17.90
N LEU A 199 -6.98 -15.14 16.74
CA LEU A 199 -6.44 -15.55 15.44
C LEU A 199 -5.03 -15.01 15.24
N TYR A 200 -4.81 -13.72 15.54
CA TYR A 200 -3.46 -13.14 15.56
C TYR A 200 -2.50 -13.90 16.48
N GLN A 201 -2.90 -14.14 17.73
CA GLN A 201 -2.04 -14.85 18.70
C GLN A 201 -1.76 -16.31 18.34
N ARG A 202 -2.66 -16.96 17.57
CA ARG A 202 -2.42 -18.29 17.01
C ARG A 202 -1.41 -18.20 15.88
N ALA A 203 -1.64 -17.30 14.93
CA ALA A 203 -0.79 -17.08 13.77
C ALA A 203 0.64 -16.60 14.15
N GLU A 204 0.81 -15.91 15.29
CA GLU A 204 2.13 -15.56 15.86
C GLU A 204 2.95 -16.80 16.27
N ARG A 205 2.31 -17.97 16.44
CA ARG A 205 2.97 -19.21 16.92
C ARG A 205 3.11 -20.24 15.82
N GLU A 206 2.10 -20.36 14.98
CA GLU A 206 2.02 -21.33 13.90
C GLU A 206 1.04 -20.78 12.84
N PRO A 207 1.41 -20.78 11.54
CA PRO A 207 0.53 -20.34 10.48
C PRO A 207 -0.85 -21.01 10.56
N LEU A 208 -1.90 -20.24 10.31
CA LEU A 208 -3.26 -20.78 10.29
C LEU A 208 -3.43 -21.68 9.07
N PRO A 209 -3.93 -22.92 9.24
CA PRO A 209 -4.08 -23.86 8.12
C PRO A 209 -5.00 -23.32 7.03
N VAL A 210 -4.64 -23.61 5.79
CA VAL A 210 -5.41 -23.31 4.57
C VAL A 210 -5.53 -24.56 3.71
N ALA A 211 -6.44 -24.55 2.73
CA ALA A 211 -6.55 -25.59 1.72
C ALA A 211 -5.32 -25.62 0.79
N GLU A 212 -5.08 -26.78 0.15
CA GLU A 212 -3.90 -26.99 -0.72
C GLU A 212 -3.88 -26.10 -1.98
N ASP A 213 -5.04 -25.60 -2.40
CA ASP A 213 -5.22 -24.69 -3.54
C ASP A 213 -5.17 -23.20 -3.16
N SER A 214 -4.93 -22.89 -1.88
CA SER A 214 -4.71 -21.52 -1.41
C SER A 214 -3.34 -20.99 -1.83
N THR A 215 -3.26 -19.71 -2.16
CA THR A 215 -1.99 -18.97 -2.35
C THR A 215 -1.10 -19.03 -1.11
N TYR A 216 -1.68 -19.17 0.08
CA TYR A 216 -0.94 -19.31 1.32
C TYR A 216 -0.45 -20.74 1.62
N ALA A 217 -0.78 -21.73 0.78
CA ALA A 217 -0.42 -23.13 1.04
C ALA A 217 1.09 -23.35 0.94
N GLU A 218 1.78 -22.68 0.01
CA GLU A 218 3.23 -22.80 -0.15
C GLU A 218 4.02 -22.25 1.05
N TYR A 219 3.44 -21.28 1.76
CA TYR A 219 3.99 -20.70 2.99
C TYR A 219 3.60 -21.48 4.26
N GLY A 220 2.94 -22.63 4.12
CA GLY A 220 2.48 -23.45 5.24
C GLY A 220 1.24 -22.92 5.95
N GLY A 221 0.57 -21.90 5.40
CA GLY A 221 -0.63 -21.27 5.96
C GLY A 221 -0.52 -19.76 6.12
N MET A 222 -1.53 -19.14 6.72
CA MET A 222 -1.53 -17.69 6.98
C MET A 222 -0.79 -17.37 8.28
N ASP A 223 0.34 -16.68 8.18
CA ASP A 223 1.04 -16.14 9.34
C ASP A 223 0.30 -14.92 9.95
N ALA A 224 0.87 -14.34 11.02
CA ALA A 224 0.24 -13.21 11.68
C ALA A 224 0.14 -11.96 10.80
N THR A 225 1.09 -11.77 9.88
CA THR A 225 1.11 -10.65 8.92
C THR A 225 0.01 -10.81 7.89
N ALA A 226 -0.13 -11.99 7.29
CA ALA A 226 -1.21 -12.30 6.36
C ALA A 226 -2.60 -12.10 7.00
N VAL A 227 -2.78 -12.51 8.26
CA VAL A 227 -4.03 -12.25 8.99
C VAL A 227 -4.26 -10.75 9.22
N LEU A 228 -3.18 -9.98 9.44
CA LEU A 228 -3.26 -8.53 9.67
C LEU A 228 -3.67 -7.82 8.40
N ASP A 229 -3.07 -8.21 7.29
CA ASP A 229 -3.33 -7.63 5.98
C ASP A 229 -4.76 -7.96 5.55
N ALA A 230 -5.21 -9.21 5.65
CA ALA A 230 -6.58 -9.59 5.32
C ALA A 230 -7.64 -8.82 6.14
N VAL A 231 -7.45 -8.71 7.46
CA VAL A 231 -8.38 -7.94 8.31
C VAL A 231 -8.30 -6.45 7.99
N SER A 232 -7.11 -5.91 7.72
CA SER A 232 -6.93 -4.49 7.39
C SER A 232 -7.55 -4.14 6.04
N MET A 233 -7.37 -4.97 5.02
CA MET A 233 -7.99 -4.81 3.70
C MET A 233 -9.51 -4.83 3.78
N ALA A 234 -10.08 -5.73 4.59
CA ALA A 234 -11.52 -5.72 4.82
C ALA A 234 -12.05 -4.44 5.50
N MET A 235 -11.18 -3.64 6.14
CA MET A 235 -11.55 -2.34 6.70
C MET A 235 -11.52 -1.19 5.69
N TYR A 236 -10.94 -1.38 4.50
CA TYR A 236 -10.90 -0.37 3.43
C TYR A 236 -12.22 -0.26 2.68
N THR A 237 -12.84 -1.39 2.33
CA THR A 237 -14.07 -1.49 1.52
C THR A 237 -15.18 -2.21 2.31
N PRO A 238 -15.69 -1.59 3.40
CA PRO A 238 -16.63 -2.24 4.32
C PRO A 238 -17.94 -2.70 3.67
N GLU A 239 -18.38 -2.02 2.61
CA GLU A 239 -19.55 -2.34 1.81
C GLU A 239 -19.49 -3.73 1.18
N ASP A 240 -18.30 -4.15 0.75
CA ASP A 240 -18.10 -5.39 0.00
C ASP A 240 -17.50 -6.49 0.91
N GLN A 241 -16.67 -6.09 1.88
CA GLN A 241 -15.80 -7.03 2.60
C GLN A 241 -16.34 -7.48 3.96
N TRP A 242 -17.23 -6.74 4.62
CA TRP A 242 -17.62 -7.09 6.00
C TRP A 242 -18.49 -8.35 6.11
N GLU A 243 -19.28 -8.67 5.10
CA GLU A 243 -20.02 -9.92 5.04
C GLU A 243 -19.10 -11.13 4.79
N PRO A 244 -18.25 -11.14 3.73
CA PRO A 244 -17.22 -12.17 3.53
C PRO A 244 -16.29 -12.36 4.73
N LEU A 245 -15.78 -11.27 5.30
CA LEU A 245 -14.92 -11.29 6.49
C LEU A 245 -15.58 -12.03 7.66
N SER A 246 -16.89 -11.85 7.85
CA SER A 246 -17.62 -12.50 8.94
C SER A 246 -17.62 -14.02 8.80
N GLU A 247 -17.75 -14.51 7.57
CA GLU A 247 -17.67 -15.94 7.27
C GLU A 247 -16.24 -16.46 7.42
N ALA A 248 -15.26 -15.75 6.86
CA ALA A 248 -13.84 -16.09 6.92
C ALA A 248 -13.33 -16.20 8.37
N LEU A 249 -13.63 -15.21 9.22
CA LEU A 249 -13.25 -15.24 10.64
C LEU A 249 -13.84 -16.44 11.39
N ARG A 250 -15.07 -16.82 11.03
CA ARG A 250 -15.79 -17.96 11.64
C ARG A 250 -15.18 -19.30 11.23
N GLU A 251 -14.67 -19.41 10.01
CA GLU A 251 -13.99 -20.61 9.51
C GLU A 251 -12.56 -20.71 10.06
N ALA A 252 -11.85 -19.58 10.13
CA ALA A 252 -10.51 -19.52 10.72
C ALA A 252 -10.53 -19.91 12.22
N ASP A 253 -11.59 -19.54 12.96
CA ASP A 253 -11.79 -20.00 14.35
C ASP A 253 -11.97 -21.53 14.45
N ARG A 254 -12.53 -22.16 13.41
CA ARG A 254 -12.69 -23.62 13.30
C ARG A 254 -11.46 -24.33 12.75
N GLY A 255 -10.43 -23.58 12.36
CA GLY A 255 -9.15 -24.12 11.91
C GLY A 255 -8.92 -24.10 10.40
N ASP A 256 -9.75 -23.38 9.63
CA ASP A 256 -9.60 -23.21 8.20
C ASP A 256 -9.58 -21.73 7.83
N ALA A 257 -8.41 -21.20 7.50
CA ALA A 257 -8.20 -19.80 7.14
C ALA A 257 -8.24 -19.56 5.62
N THR A 258 -8.66 -20.54 4.82
CA THR A 258 -8.66 -20.43 3.35
C THR A 258 -9.41 -19.18 2.86
N LYS A 259 -10.64 -18.97 3.34
CA LYS A 259 -11.43 -17.78 2.99
C LYS A 259 -10.86 -16.48 3.51
N LEU A 260 -10.09 -16.54 4.61
CA LEU A 260 -9.44 -15.34 5.14
C LEU A 260 -8.27 -14.94 4.23
N GLY A 261 -7.59 -15.92 3.65
CA GLY A 261 -6.53 -15.71 2.67
C GLY A 261 -7.04 -15.12 1.35
N SER A 262 -8.25 -15.46 0.93
CA SER A 262 -8.81 -15.02 -0.35
C SER A 262 -9.53 -13.67 -0.32
N LEU A 263 -9.65 -12.98 0.83
CA LEU A 263 -10.40 -11.72 0.92
C LEU A 263 -9.82 -10.58 0.05
N GLY A 264 -8.58 -10.73 -0.44
CA GLY A 264 -7.95 -9.82 -1.40
C GLY A 264 -8.02 -10.27 -2.86
N ASP A 265 -8.30 -11.56 -3.13
CA ASP A 265 -8.21 -12.16 -4.48
C ASP A 265 -9.52 -12.00 -5.27
N GLU A 266 -10.65 -11.81 -4.57
CA GLU A 266 -11.98 -11.76 -5.21
C GLU A 266 -12.18 -10.51 -6.09
N GLU A 267 -11.40 -9.43 -5.92
CA GLU A 267 -11.46 -8.24 -6.78
C GLU A 267 -10.93 -8.50 -8.22
N GLU A 268 -10.06 -9.50 -8.43
CA GLU A 268 -9.52 -9.78 -9.77
C GLU A 268 -10.47 -10.62 -10.64
N THR A 269 -11.22 -11.53 -10.00
CA THR A 269 -12.02 -12.55 -10.71
C THR A 269 -13.31 -12.04 -11.35
N GLU A 270 -13.83 -10.86 -10.97
CA GLU A 270 -15.05 -10.30 -11.59
C GLU A 270 -14.77 -9.52 -12.89
N SER A 271 -13.50 -9.35 -13.28
CA SER A 271 -13.12 -8.53 -14.45
C SER A 271 -12.85 -9.32 -15.74
N GLU A 272 -12.74 -10.65 -15.69
CA GLU A 272 -12.34 -11.48 -16.85
C GLU A 272 -13.50 -12.07 -17.68
N ASP A 273 -14.75 -12.00 -17.21
CA ASP A 273 -15.89 -12.67 -17.86
C ASP A 273 -16.82 -11.72 -18.64
N THR A 274 -16.28 -10.83 -19.48
CA THR A 274 -17.03 -10.30 -20.63
C THR A 274 -16.12 -9.88 -21.78
N ASP A 275 -15.76 -10.82 -22.66
CA ASP A 275 -15.90 -10.58 -24.10
C ASP A 275 -15.87 -11.91 -24.88
N THR A 276 -17.05 -12.29 -25.37
CA THR A 276 -17.29 -13.47 -26.20
C THR A 276 -17.06 -13.12 -27.69
N ASP A 277 -16.30 -13.97 -28.37
CA ASP A 277 -16.30 -14.28 -29.81
C ASP A 277 -16.50 -13.15 -30.83
N THR A 278 -15.48 -12.94 -31.68
CA THR A 278 -15.72 -12.92 -33.14
C THR A 278 -14.61 -13.61 -33.94
N ASP A 279 -15.08 -14.42 -34.87
CA ASP A 279 -14.41 -15.39 -35.74
C ASP A 279 -13.71 -14.76 -36.98
N THR A 280 -12.78 -15.52 -37.55
CA THR A 280 -12.12 -15.42 -38.88
C THR A 280 -11.17 -14.24 -39.13
N THR A 281 -9.95 -14.39 -39.67
CA THR A 281 -9.51 -15.17 -40.84
C THR A 281 -7.98 -15.28 -40.86
N GLU A 282 -7.46 -16.42 -41.33
CA GLU A 282 -6.06 -16.61 -41.72
C GLU A 282 -5.67 -15.63 -42.85
N GLY A 283 -4.61 -14.86 -42.62
CA GLY A 283 -4.00 -13.98 -43.62
C GLY A 283 -2.50 -13.88 -43.35
N GLU A 284 -1.71 -14.54 -44.21
CA GLU A 284 -0.26 -14.47 -44.26
C GLU A 284 0.19 -13.01 -44.44
N GLU A 285 1.01 -12.47 -43.53
CA GLU A 285 1.75 -11.23 -43.79
C GLU A 285 3.25 -11.42 -43.57
N GLN A 286 3.97 -10.95 -44.59
CA GLN A 286 5.39 -11.06 -44.84
C GLN A 286 6.23 -10.39 -43.75
N GLU A 287 7.33 -11.06 -43.40
CA GLU A 287 8.48 -10.49 -42.71
C GLU A 287 9.06 -9.33 -43.54
N ASP A 288 8.87 -8.10 -43.08
CA ASP A 288 9.76 -6.98 -43.43
C ASP A 288 10.52 -6.56 -42.16
N ALA A 289 11.78 -7.01 -42.12
CA ALA A 289 12.72 -6.72 -41.04
C ALA A 289 13.16 -5.25 -41.07
N SER A 290 12.90 -4.52 -39.98
CA SER A 290 13.65 -3.34 -39.58
C SER A 290 14.48 -3.68 -38.33
N PRO A 291 15.81 -3.47 -38.34
CA PRO A 291 16.64 -3.71 -37.17
C PRO A 291 16.65 -2.46 -36.26
N ASP A 292 16.76 -2.70 -34.96
CA ASP A 292 17.10 -1.73 -33.91
C ASP A 292 15.95 -0.91 -33.32
N ALA A 293 15.06 -1.62 -32.62
CA ALA A 293 14.53 -1.16 -31.34
C ALA A 293 14.46 -2.41 -30.45
N SER A 294 15.42 -2.56 -29.54
CA SER A 294 15.26 -3.47 -28.41
C SER A 294 13.91 -3.15 -27.76
N GLU A 295 12.98 -4.10 -27.77
CA GLU A 295 11.79 -4.03 -26.94
C GLU A 295 12.24 -3.65 -25.52
N PRO A 296 11.65 -2.62 -24.89
CA PRO A 296 11.92 -2.38 -23.49
C PRO A 296 11.62 -3.70 -22.75
N PRO A 297 12.49 -4.15 -21.84
CA PRO A 297 12.23 -5.39 -21.10
C PRO A 297 10.83 -5.27 -20.48
N ALA A 298 10.06 -6.36 -20.53
CA ALA A 298 8.77 -6.44 -19.86
C ALA A 298 8.99 -6.00 -18.41
N VAL A 299 8.45 -4.84 -18.07
CA VAL A 299 8.52 -4.27 -16.72
C VAL A 299 7.77 -5.23 -15.80
N PRO A 300 8.26 -5.54 -14.58
CA PRO A 300 7.49 -6.35 -13.64
C PRO A 300 6.08 -5.76 -13.47
N ALA A 301 5.09 -6.63 -13.56
CA ALA A 301 3.67 -6.32 -13.74
C ALA A 301 3.00 -5.55 -12.58
N ASP A 302 3.68 -5.36 -11.45
CA ASP A 302 3.24 -4.52 -10.34
C ASP A 302 4.48 -4.17 -9.48
N ASN A 303 4.82 -2.87 -9.35
CA ASN A 303 5.90 -2.41 -8.49
C ASN A 303 5.41 -1.45 -7.38
N GLY A 304 4.12 -1.49 -7.08
CA GLY A 304 3.45 -0.56 -6.15
C GLY A 304 4.11 -0.51 -4.77
N ASP A 305 4.42 -1.67 -4.19
CA ASP A 305 5.00 -1.76 -2.84
C ASP A 305 6.43 -1.19 -2.76
N ALA A 306 7.26 -1.54 -3.74
CA ALA A 306 8.62 -1.04 -3.84
C ALA A 306 8.61 0.49 -4.04
N ALA A 307 7.74 0.99 -4.93
CA ALA A 307 7.58 2.41 -5.18
C ALA A 307 7.08 3.17 -3.94
N LEU A 308 6.04 2.67 -3.29
CA LEU A 308 5.45 3.32 -2.10
C LEU A 308 6.45 3.35 -0.94
N THR A 309 7.24 2.28 -0.78
CA THR A 309 8.33 2.22 0.21
C THR A 309 9.38 3.28 -0.07
N ALA A 310 9.86 3.37 -1.31
CA ALA A 310 10.87 4.35 -1.71
C ALA A 310 10.38 5.80 -1.55
N VAL A 311 9.13 6.09 -1.94
CA VAL A 311 8.49 7.40 -1.74
C VAL A 311 8.41 7.75 -0.26
N ASN A 312 7.93 6.83 0.59
CA ASN A 312 7.83 7.09 2.03
C ASN A 312 9.20 7.32 2.69
N CYS A 313 10.25 6.62 2.24
CA CYS A 313 11.62 6.83 2.71
C CYS A 313 12.14 8.25 2.42
N LEU A 314 11.74 8.87 1.31
CA LEU A 314 12.13 10.23 0.95
C LEU A 314 11.25 11.30 1.60
N ASP A 315 9.94 11.04 1.69
CA ASP A 315 8.95 12.07 1.99
C ASP A 315 8.58 12.14 3.48
N VAL A 316 8.62 11.02 4.21
CA VAL A 316 8.12 10.97 5.58
C VAL A 316 9.25 11.30 6.57
N PRO A 317 9.11 12.38 7.37
CA PRO A 317 10.14 12.75 8.32
C PRO A 317 10.38 11.65 9.37
N HIS A 318 11.66 11.37 9.64
CA HIS A 318 12.01 10.63 10.85
C HIS A 318 11.66 11.45 12.11
N PRO A 319 11.26 10.79 13.22
CA PRO A 319 10.86 11.47 14.43
C PRO A 319 12.12 12.14 14.95
N ALA A 320 12.05 13.45 15.18
CA ALA A 320 13.14 14.13 15.83
C ALA A 320 13.41 13.42 17.18
N PRO A 321 14.68 13.15 17.55
CA PRO A 321 14.97 12.59 18.85
C PRO A 321 14.30 13.48 19.90
N SER A 322 13.42 12.89 20.72
CA SER A 322 12.73 13.63 21.76
C SER A 322 13.77 14.37 22.58
N ALA A 323 13.70 15.71 22.59
CA ALA A 323 14.56 16.51 23.45
C ALA A 323 14.45 15.94 24.87
N PRO A 324 15.57 15.71 25.58
CA PRO A 324 15.51 15.14 26.91
C PRO A 324 14.57 15.98 27.76
N THR A 325 13.54 15.34 28.33
CA THR A 325 12.59 15.96 29.25
C THR A 325 13.36 16.48 30.45
N GLY A 326 13.76 17.74 30.40
CA GLY A 326 14.75 18.26 31.34
C GLY A 326 15.11 19.72 31.14
N THR A 327 14.12 20.61 31.06
CA THR A 327 14.16 21.95 31.68
C THR A 327 12.80 22.62 31.48
N PRO A 328 12.13 23.11 32.54
CA PRO A 328 10.90 23.87 32.37
C PRO A 328 11.23 25.18 31.65
N SER A 329 10.51 25.47 30.55
CA SER A 329 10.57 26.79 29.93
C SER A 329 10.16 27.86 30.96
N PRO A 330 10.86 29.01 31.02
CA PRO A 330 10.43 30.09 31.88
C PRO A 330 9.05 30.60 31.40
N PRO A 331 8.18 31.06 32.32
CA PRO A 331 6.87 31.55 31.94
C PRO A 331 7.00 32.75 31.00
N PRO A 332 6.03 32.96 30.08
CA PRO A 332 6.08 34.05 29.14
C PRO A 332 6.11 35.40 29.87
N THR A 333 7.12 36.20 29.56
CA THR A 333 7.23 37.58 30.05
C THR A 333 6.12 38.42 29.42
N ARG A 334 5.21 38.91 30.26
CA ARG A 334 4.14 39.82 29.85
C ARG A 334 4.77 41.17 29.41
N PRO A 335 4.48 41.69 28.20
CA PRO A 335 4.97 43.01 27.81
C PRO A 335 4.30 44.10 28.66
N PRO A 336 5.00 45.20 28.99
CA PRO A 336 4.43 46.27 29.78
C PRO A 336 3.50 47.14 28.94
N GLY A 337 2.26 47.30 29.42
CA GLY A 337 1.43 48.47 29.10
C GLY A 337 0.53 48.34 27.87
N SER A 338 -0.74 48.02 28.11
CA SER A 338 -1.83 48.66 27.36
C SER A 338 -2.99 48.88 28.31
N THR A 339 -3.16 50.14 28.71
CA THR A 339 -4.32 50.65 29.45
C THR A 339 -5.54 50.60 28.53
N ALA A 340 -6.54 49.79 28.89
CA ALA A 340 -7.87 49.86 28.29
C ALA A 340 -8.65 51.05 28.86
N PRO A 341 -9.38 51.84 28.05
CA PRO A 341 -10.35 52.80 28.56
C PRO A 341 -11.64 52.09 28.96
N GLN A 342 -12.22 52.55 30.07
CA GLN A 342 -13.52 52.12 30.56
C GLN A 342 -14.65 52.62 29.64
N ALA A 343 -15.58 51.73 29.33
CA ALA A 343 -16.99 52.01 29.05
C ALA A 343 -17.82 50.80 29.48
#